data_AF-A0A368VN83-F1
#
_entry.id   AF-A0A368VN83-F1
#
_cell.length_a   1.000
_cell.length_b   1.000
_cell.length_c   1.000
_cell.angle_alpha   90.00
_cell.angle_beta   90.00
_cell.angle_gamma   90.00
#
_symmetry.space_group_name_H-M   'P 1'
#
loop_
_entity.id
_entity.type
_entity.pdbx_description
1 polymer ?
#
loop_
_entity_poly.entity_id
_entity_poly.type
_entity_poly.pdbx_seq_one_letter_code
_entity_poly.pdbx_strand_id
1 'polypeptide(L)'
;MNDTYDIHMLEPERVMFSRGQGGVFQGVINGKPYEELVVFRAFPFLYTTQYISIRDAKGDELGIIRDIAQLDEESLREIERELQFRYFLPRVTKVGSVKQKSDLWLWELQTNLGPTRMAMRNLHEHMQFPSGNRIILTDINGKRCEIADWQSLDSHSRTQLTDVI
;
A
#
# COMPACT_ATOMS: atom_id res chain seq x y z
N MET A 1 16.85 7.93 -28.86
CA MET A 1 17.20 6.81 -27.96
C MET A 1 17.01 7.34 -26.57
N ASN A 2 16.03 6.82 -25.83
CA ASN A 2 15.87 7.20 -24.43
C ASN A 2 16.85 6.37 -23.60
N ASP A 3 17.52 7.03 -22.66
CA ASP A 3 18.45 6.40 -21.75
C ASP A 3 17.68 5.47 -20.81
N THR A 4 18.21 4.28 -20.52
CA THR A 4 17.52 3.25 -19.70
C THR A 4 17.34 3.70 -18.24
N TYR A 5 17.99 4.80 -17.85
CA TYR A 5 17.99 5.34 -16.49
C TYR A 5 17.19 6.64 -16.34
N ASP A 6 16.53 7.11 -17.39
CA ASP A 6 15.74 8.34 -17.31
C ASP A 6 14.39 8.09 -16.65
N ILE A 7 14.07 8.92 -15.65
CA ILE A 7 12.74 8.93 -15.04
C ILE A 7 11.79 9.68 -15.95
N HIS A 8 10.89 8.95 -16.59
CA HIS A 8 9.89 9.53 -17.50
C HIS A 8 8.60 9.84 -16.75
N MET A 9 8.26 11.12 -16.65
CA MET A 9 6.95 11.55 -16.14
C MET A 9 5.90 11.44 -17.24
N LEU A 10 4.77 10.81 -16.95
CA LEU A 10 3.64 10.71 -17.87
C LEU A 10 2.82 12.00 -17.85
N GLU A 11 2.47 12.51 -19.03
CA GLU A 11 1.51 13.59 -19.20
C GLU A 11 0.09 13.04 -18.92
N PRO A 12 -0.66 13.59 -17.95
CA PRO A 12 -1.98 13.06 -17.56
C PRO A 12 -2.96 12.95 -18.74
N GLU A 13 -2.92 13.88 -19.68
CA GLU A 13 -3.82 13.92 -20.84
C GLU A 13 -3.53 12.81 -21.87
N ARG A 14 -2.38 12.13 -21.76
CA ARG A 14 -1.98 11.01 -22.63
C ARG A 14 -2.12 9.66 -21.96
N VAL A 15 -2.75 9.62 -20.80
CA VAL A 15 -2.96 8.41 -20.00
C VAL A 15 -4.45 8.21 -19.81
N MET A 16 -4.95 7.06 -20.28
CA MET A 16 -6.32 6.64 -20.06
C MET A 16 -6.32 5.25 -19.43
N PHE A 17 -6.96 5.08 -18.29
CA PHE A 17 -7.10 3.80 -17.62
C PHE A 17 -8.53 3.28 -17.68
N SER A 18 -8.66 1.97 -17.79
CA SER A 18 -9.94 1.28 -17.76
C SER A 18 -9.77 -0.12 -17.19
N ARG A 19 -10.88 -0.87 -17.09
CA ARG A 19 -10.88 -2.30 -16.75
C ARG A 19 -11.29 -3.12 -17.97
N GLY A 20 -10.46 -4.08 -18.30
CA GLY A 20 -10.73 -5.08 -19.33
C GLY A 20 -11.61 -6.22 -18.83
N GLN A 21 -11.76 -7.24 -19.66
CA GLN A 21 -12.48 -8.46 -19.31
C GLN A 21 -11.86 -9.13 -18.08
N GLY A 22 -12.69 -9.69 -17.19
CA GLY A 22 -12.20 -10.32 -15.96
C GLY A 22 -11.69 -9.32 -14.92
N GLY A 23 -11.83 -8.01 -15.17
CA GLY A 23 -11.38 -6.98 -14.27
C GLY A 23 -9.86 -6.78 -14.31
N VAL A 24 -9.19 -6.97 -15.44
CA VAL A 24 -7.76 -6.64 -15.58
C VAL A 24 -7.58 -5.12 -15.70
N PHE A 25 -6.63 -4.54 -14.96
CA PHE A 25 -6.31 -3.12 -15.07
C PHE A 25 -5.52 -2.88 -16.36
N GLN A 26 -6.04 -2.03 -17.23
CA GLN A 26 -5.52 -1.81 -18.59
C GLN A 26 -5.53 -0.32 -18.92
N GLY A 27 -4.92 0.07 -20.04
CA GLY A 27 -4.95 1.47 -20.42
C GLY A 27 -4.31 1.79 -21.76
N VAL A 28 -4.39 3.06 -22.13
CA VAL A 28 -3.72 3.64 -23.28
C VAL A 28 -2.74 4.69 -22.77
N ILE A 29 -1.46 4.54 -23.12
CA ILE A 29 -0.40 5.47 -22.72
C ILE A 29 0.27 5.97 -23.98
N ASN A 30 0.28 7.29 -24.19
CA ASN A 30 0.82 7.92 -25.41
C ASN A 30 0.23 7.32 -26.70
N GLY A 31 -1.07 7.00 -26.69
CA GLY A 31 -1.78 6.40 -27.82
C GLY A 31 -1.52 4.91 -28.05
N LYS A 32 -0.65 4.27 -27.25
CA LYS A 32 -0.39 2.84 -27.32
C LYS A 32 -1.26 2.08 -26.30
N PRO A 33 -2.04 1.07 -26.73
CA PRO A 33 -2.83 0.26 -25.81
C PRO A 33 -1.97 -0.77 -25.08
N TYR A 34 -2.34 -1.04 -23.83
CA TYR A 34 -1.77 -2.05 -22.95
C TYR A 34 -2.90 -2.85 -22.31
N GLU A 35 -2.94 -4.15 -22.56
CA GLU A 35 -4.01 -5.05 -22.07
C GLU A 35 -3.89 -5.35 -20.56
N GLU A 36 -2.69 -5.20 -20.02
CA GLU A 36 -2.41 -5.35 -18.59
C GLU A 36 -1.36 -4.32 -18.16
N LEU A 37 -1.69 -3.60 -17.11
CA LEU A 37 -0.84 -2.63 -16.46
C LEU A 37 -0.70 -2.95 -14.98
N VAL A 38 0.45 -2.60 -14.42
CA VAL A 38 0.80 -2.84 -13.03
C VAL A 38 1.24 -1.52 -12.42
N VAL A 39 0.70 -1.16 -11.26
CA VAL A 39 0.98 0.12 -10.61
C VAL A 39 1.83 -0.07 -9.35
N PHE A 40 2.79 0.82 -9.12
CA PHE A 40 3.59 0.84 -7.90
C PHE A 40 3.73 2.24 -7.32
N ARG A 41 3.63 2.38 -5.99
CA ARG A 41 4.03 3.61 -5.29
C ARG A 41 5.55 3.68 -5.22
N ALA A 42 6.15 4.73 -5.77
CA ALA A 42 7.57 5.01 -5.55
C ALA A 42 7.85 5.38 -4.08
N PHE A 43 6.88 6.01 -3.42
CA PHE A 43 6.93 6.36 -2.00
C PHE A 43 5.72 5.75 -1.27
N PRO A 44 5.78 4.46 -0.86
CA PRO A 44 4.63 3.68 -0.41
C PRO A 44 3.80 4.28 0.72
N PHE A 45 4.39 5.16 1.53
CA PHE A 45 3.78 5.69 2.76
C PHE A 45 3.65 7.21 2.82
N LEU A 46 4.52 7.96 2.15
CA LEU A 46 4.55 9.43 2.22
C LEU A 46 3.64 10.06 1.16
N TYR A 47 3.72 9.57 -0.07
CA TYR A 47 3.01 10.13 -1.21
C TYR A 47 2.12 9.06 -1.84
N THR A 48 1.07 8.65 -1.12
CA THR A 48 0.29 7.44 -1.45
C THR A 48 -0.50 7.54 -2.76
N THR A 49 -0.67 8.75 -3.29
CA THR A 49 -1.37 9.08 -4.53
C THR A 49 -0.46 9.79 -5.55
N GLN A 50 0.82 9.95 -5.25
CA GLN A 50 1.78 10.66 -6.10
C GLN A 50 2.97 9.77 -6.41
N TYR A 51 3.65 10.08 -7.51
CA TYR A 51 4.79 9.30 -8.01
C TYR A 51 4.44 7.82 -8.16
N ILE A 52 3.36 7.56 -8.89
CA ILE A 52 2.88 6.21 -9.17
C ILE A 52 3.54 5.71 -10.45
N SER A 53 4.42 4.73 -10.31
CA SER A 53 5.05 4.00 -11.40
C SER A 53 4.01 3.13 -12.11
N ILE A 54 3.92 3.28 -13.43
CA ILE A 54 3.07 2.48 -14.30
C ILE A 54 3.98 1.55 -15.10
N ARG A 55 3.69 0.26 -15.05
CA ARG A 55 4.50 -0.79 -15.65
C ARG A 55 3.64 -1.68 -16.52
N ASP A 56 4.24 -2.29 -17.53
CA ASP A 56 3.58 -3.35 -18.29
C ASP A 56 3.61 -4.69 -17.54
N ALA A 57 2.98 -5.72 -18.11
CA ALA A 57 2.94 -7.08 -17.55
C ALA A 57 4.33 -7.74 -17.43
N LYS A 58 5.36 -7.24 -18.13
CA LYS A 58 6.74 -7.73 -18.02
C LYS A 58 7.50 -7.05 -16.88
N GLY A 59 6.93 -5.99 -16.30
CA GLY A 59 7.53 -5.21 -15.22
C GLY A 59 8.37 -4.03 -15.69
N ASP A 60 8.39 -3.76 -17.01
CA ASP A 60 9.09 -2.62 -17.58
C ASP A 60 8.33 -1.33 -17.24
N GLU A 61 9.04 -0.33 -16.71
CA GLU A 61 8.43 0.95 -16.35
C GLU A 61 8.13 1.79 -17.59
N LEU A 62 6.86 2.11 -17.77
CA LEU A 62 6.36 2.95 -18.87
C LEU A 62 6.46 4.44 -18.53
N GLY A 63 6.45 4.75 -17.24
CA GLY A 63 6.66 6.08 -16.69
C GLY A 63 6.00 6.25 -15.32
N ILE A 64 6.06 7.46 -14.79
CA ILE A 64 5.55 7.84 -13.48
C ILE A 64 4.46 8.91 -13.63
N ILE A 65 3.32 8.67 -12.99
CA ILE A 65 2.30 9.69 -12.79
C ILE A 65 2.67 10.50 -11.57
N ARG A 66 2.84 11.82 -11.75
CA ARG A 66 3.20 12.72 -10.66
C ARG A 66 2.12 12.76 -9.59
N ASP A 67 0.86 12.96 -9.96
CA ASP A 67 -0.28 12.94 -9.06
C ASP A 67 -1.50 12.37 -9.78
N ILE A 68 -2.12 11.32 -9.23
CA ILE A 68 -3.28 10.68 -9.87
C ILE A 68 -4.48 11.62 -9.96
N ALA A 69 -4.57 12.64 -9.10
CA ALA A 69 -5.65 13.62 -9.12
C ALA A 69 -5.65 14.50 -10.39
N GLN A 70 -4.58 14.43 -11.20
CA GLN A 70 -4.48 15.14 -12.49
C GLN A 70 -5.04 14.33 -13.66
N LEU A 71 -5.38 13.06 -13.46
CA LEU A 71 -5.98 12.22 -14.48
C LEU A 71 -7.44 12.62 -14.73
N ASP A 72 -7.98 12.18 -15.86
CA ASP A 72 -9.42 12.25 -16.08
C ASP A 72 -10.19 11.42 -15.04
N GLU A 73 -11.48 11.72 -14.89
CA GLU A 73 -12.32 11.18 -13.82
C GLU A 73 -12.44 9.64 -13.86
N GLU A 74 -12.44 9.04 -15.06
CA GLU A 74 -12.50 7.59 -15.20
C GLU A 74 -11.16 6.96 -14.81
N SER A 75 -10.06 7.50 -15.34
CA SER A 75 -8.72 7.04 -15.05
C SER A 75 -8.37 7.14 -13.56
N LEU A 76 -8.75 8.25 -12.91
CA LEU A 76 -8.56 8.45 -11.48
C LEU A 76 -9.26 7.34 -10.67
N ARG A 77 -10.53 7.05 -10.97
CA ARG A 77 -11.28 5.99 -10.27
C ARG A 77 -10.64 4.62 -10.43
N GLU A 78 -10.20 4.29 -11.65
CA GLU A 78 -9.64 2.97 -11.93
C GLU A 78 -8.26 2.79 -11.27
N ILE A 79 -7.40 3.81 -11.30
CA ILE A 79 -6.10 3.73 -10.62
C ILE A 79 -6.25 3.73 -9.10
N GLU A 80 -7.19 4.48 -8.53
CA GLU A 80 -7.49 4.42 -7.09
C GLU A 80 -7.93 3.01 -6.68
N ARG A 81 -8.81 2.39 -7.46
CA ARG A 81 -9.24 1.01 -7.24
C ARG A 81 -8.09 0.04 -7.32
N GLU A 82 -7.23 0.17 -8.33
CA GLU A 82 -6.06 -0.70 -8.49
C GLU A 82 -5.04 -0.53 -7.34
N LEU A 83 -4.76 0.71 -6.94
CA LEU A 83 -3.94 1.01 -5.76
C LEU A 83 -4.55 0.45 -4.48
N GLN A 84 -5.88 0.53 -4.33
CA GLN A 84 -6.58 -0.07 -3.20
C GLN A 84 -6.42 -1.59 -3.20
N PHE A 85 -6.63 -2.28 -4.32
CA PHE A 85 -6.45 -3.73 -4.38
C PHE A 85 -5.01 -4.16 -4.06
N ARG A 86 -4.02 -3.45 -4.60
CA ARG A 86 -2.62 -3.80 -4.42
C ARG A 86 -2.10 -3.50 -3.01
N TYR A 87 -2.54 -2.40 -2.42
CA TYR A 87 -2.01 -1.88 -1.17
C TYR A 87 -3.03 -1.91 -0.02
N PHE A 88 -4.11 -2.67 -0.17
CA PHE A 88 -5.08 -2.85 0.90
C PHE A 88 -4.37 -3.39 2.15
N LEU A 89 -4.52 -2.66 3.26
CA LEU A 89 -4.06 -3.09 4.57
C LEU A 89 -5.28 -3.26 5.48
N PRO A 90 -5.52 -4.45 6.05
CA PRO A 90 -6.50 -4.61 7.11
C PRO A 90 -6.23 -3.60 8.24
N ARG A 91 -7.27 -2.85 8.62
CA ARG A 91 -7.17 -1.83 9.65
C ARG A 91 -7.42 -2.45 11.01
N VAL A 92 -6.44 -2.37 11.89
CA VAL A 92 -6.53 -2.81 13.29
C VAL A 92 -7.49 -1.87 14.03
N THR A 93 -8.52 -2.46 14.62
CA THR A 93 -9.53 -1.77 15.43
C THR A 93 -9.33 -2.03 16.93
N LYS A 94 -8.61 -3.11 17.29
CA LYS A 94 -8.23 -3.42 18.68
C LYS A 94 -6.95 -4.26 18.72
N VAL A 95 -6.08 -3.95 19.67
CA VAL A 95 -4.93 -4.78 20.05
C VAL A 95 -5.34 -5.59 21.29
N GLY A 96 -5.59 -6.88 21.09
CA GLY A 96 -6.05 -7.79 22.15
C GLY A 96 -4.92 -8.18 23.09
N SER A 97 -3.79 -8.62 22.56
CA SER A 97 -2.58 -8.85 23.35
C SER A 97 -1.31 -8.77 22.52
N VAL A 98 -0.22 -8.35 23.16
CA VAL A 98 1.15 -8.40 22.64
C VAL A 98 2.02 -9.12 23.66
N LYS A 99 2.56 -10.29 23.29
CA LYS A 99 3.31 -11.14 24.22
C LYS A 99 4.59 -11.66 23.59
N GLN A 100 5.70 -11.51 24.30
CA GLN A 100 6.94 -12.19 23.94
C GLN A 100 6.91 -13.65 24.40
N LYS A 101 7.14 -14.58 23.48
CA LYS A 101 7.35 -16.01 23.73
C LYS A 101 8.62 -16.45 23.00
N SER A 102 9.63 -16.85 23.77
CA SER A 102 10.97 -17.11 23.24
C SER A 102 11.48 -15.88 22.47
N ASP A 103 11.82 -16.04 21.19
CA ASP A 103 12.30 -15.00 20.29
C ASP A 103 11.20 -14.40 19.41
N LEU A 104 9.91 -14.69 19.70
CA LEU A 104 8.77 -14.20 18.94
C LEU A 104 7.86 -13.30 19.78
N TRP A 105 7.45 -12.20 19.20
CA TRP A 105 6.34 -11.37 19.63
C TRP A 105 5.06 -11.82 18.93
N LEU A 106 4.12 -12.31 19.73
CA LEU A 106 2.81 -12.74 19.26
C LEU A 106 1.79 -11.65 19.52
N TRP A 107 1.13 -11.23 18.44
CA TRP A 107 0.12 -10.20 18.45
C TRP A 107 -1.24 -10.83 18.15
N GLU A 108 -2.22 -10.56 19.01
CA GLU A 108 -3.63 -10.87 18.78
C GLU A 108 -4.38 -9.58 18.47
N LEU A 109 -4.95 -9.50 17.27
CA LEU A 109 -5.52 -8.28 16.72
C LEU A 109 -6.97 -8.50 16.30
N GLN A 110 -7.79 -7.46 16.44
CA GLN A 110 -9.05 -7.33 15.69
C GLN A 110 -8.84 -6.35 14.56
N THR A 111 -9.32 -6.71 13.37
CA THR A 111 -9.30 -5.83 12.19
C THR A 111 -10.71 -5.63 11.66
N ASN A 112 -10.86 -4.69 10.73
CA ASN A 112 -12.10 -4.54 9.95
C ASN A 112 -12.47 -5.78 9.12
N LEU A 113 -11.54 -6.73 8.91
CA LEU A 113 -11.78 -8.02 8.26
C LEU A 113 -11.92 -9.20 9.25
N GLY A 114 -12.01 -8.91 10.56
CA GLY A 114 -12.11 -9.89 11.62
C GLY A 114 -10.80 -10.12 12.39
N PRO A 115 -10.77 -11.15 13.26
CA PRO A 115 -9.62 -11.42 14.11
C PRO A 115 -8.43 -11.95 13.31
N THR A 116 -7.23 -11.56 13.69
CA THR A 116 -5.98 -12.07 13.10
C THR A 116 -4.89 -12.19 14.15
N ARG A 117 -3.89 -13.03 13.83
CA ARG A 117 -2.66 -13.19 14.61
C ARG A 117 -1.46 -12.90 13.74
N MET A 118 -0.46 -12.26 14.34
CA MET A 118 0.83 -11.94 13.71
C MET A 118 1.97 -12.39 14.63
N ALA A 119 3.07 -12.83 14.03
CA ALA A 119 4.29 -13.23 14.73
C ALA A 119 5.47 -12.43 14.18
N MET A 120 6.22 -11.77 15.04
CA MET A 120 7.36 -10.91 14.70
C MET A 120 8.58 -11.37 15.51
N ARG A 121 9.79 -11.39 14.97
CA ARG A 121 10.99 -11.67 15.77
C ARG A 121 11.52 -10.41 16.44
N ASN A 122 11.93 -9.44 15.62
CA ASN A 122 12.42 -8.14 16.07
C ASN A 122 11.36 -7.06 15.81
N LEU A 123 10.69 -6.55 16.85
CA LEU A 123 9.60 -5.58 16.72
C LEU A 123 10.00 -4.37 15.86
N HIS A 124 11.18 -3.81 16.05
CA HIS A 124 11.64 -2.62 15.33
C HIS A 124 11.81 -2.85 13.81
N GLU A 125 12.08 -4.08 13.39
CA GLU A 125 12.16 -4.43 11.96
C GLU A 125 10.78 -4.69 11.35
N HIS A 126 9.80 -5.02 12.19
CA HIS A 126 8.45 -5.43 11.79
C HIS A 126 7.39 -4.32 11.97
N MET A 127 7.76 -3.21 12.61
CA MET A 127 6.92 -2.04 12.85
C MET A 127 7.48 -0.82 12.13
N GLN A 128 6.67 -0.21 11.28
CA GLN A 128 7.03 1.02 10.58
C GLN A 128 6.11 2.15 11.04
N PHE A 129 6.67 3.35 11.17
CA PHE A 129 5.95 4.54 11.63
C PHE A 129 5.94 5.63 10.55
N PRO A 130 5.12 5.50 9.48
CA PRO A 130 5.04 6.50 8.42
C PRO A 130 4.70 7.92 8.86
N SER A 131 3.88 8.03 9.90
CA SER A 131 3.48 9.28 10.54
C SER A 131 3.35 9.00 12.04
N GLY A 132 3.50 10.02 12.89
CA GLY A 132 3.73 9.83 14.33
C GLY A 132 2.77 8.85 15.02
N ASN A 133 1.49 8.86 14.66
CA ASN A 133 0.49 7.97 15.26
C ASN A 133 0.11 6.74 14.42
N ARG A 134 0.64 6.60 13.20
CA ARG A 134 0.31 5.51 12.28
C ARG A 134 1.37 4.43 12.35
N ILE A 135 0.94 3.18 12.48
CA ILE A 135 1.84 2.01 12.59
C ILE A 135 1.47 1.01 11.50
N ILE A 136 2.46 0.61 10.71
CA ILE A 136 2.32 -0.52 9.78
C ILE A 136 3.03 -1.72 10.40
N LEU A 137 2.26 -2.75 10.67
CA LEU A 137 2.73 -4.03 11.17
C LEU A 137 2.99 -4.96 10.00
N THR A 138 4.14 -5.63 9.97
CA THR A 138 4.47 -6.68 8.99
C THR A 138 4.99 -7.90 9.73
N ASP A 139 4.37 -9.07 9.60
CA ASP A 139 4.82 -10.28 10.29
C ASP A 139 5.92 -11.03 9.50
N ILE A 140 6.46 -12.11 10.09
CA ILE A 140 7.50 -12.95 9.46
C ILE A 140 7.08 -13.60 8.12
N ASN A 141 5.78 -13.70 7.84
CA ASN A 141 5.23 -14.26 6.61
C ASN A 141 4.84 -13.15 5.61
N GLY A 142 5.16 -11.89 5.90
CA GLY A 142 4.77 -10.75 5.07
C GLY A 142 3.31 -10.36 5.19
N LYS A 143 2.54 -10.90 6.15
CA LYS A 143 1.18 -10.40 6.44
C LYS A 143 1.30 -8.98 6.98
N ARG A 144 0.48 -8.07 6.47
CA ARG A 144 0.51 -6.66 6.87
C ARG A 144 -0.82 -6.21 7.47
N CYS A 145 -0.76 -5.33 8.45
CA CYS A 145 -1.91 -4.65 9.05
C CYS A 145 -1.53 -3.20 9.35
N GLU A 146 -2.52 -2.33 9.42
CA GLU A 146 -2.33 -0.93 9.76
C GLU A 146 -3.08 -0.57 11.05
N ILE A 147 -2.39 0.11 11.96
CA ILE A 147 -3.00 0.93 13.00
C ILE A 147 -2.96 2.38 12.48
N ALA A 148 -4.12 2.91 12.08
CA ALA A 148 -4.19 4.22 11.42
C ALA A 148 -3.83 5.37 12.37
N ASP A 149 -4.32 5.29 13.61
CA ASP A 149 -3.97 6.18 14.72
C ASP A 149 -4.05 5.38 16.03
N TRP A 150 -2.90 5.04 16.59
CA TRP A 150 -2.85 4.22 17.81
C TRP A 150 -3.40 4.97 19.04
N GLN A 151 -3.38 6.31 19.05
CA GLN A 151 -3.93 7.12 20.13
C GLN A 151 -5.46 7.09 20.16
N SER A 152 -6.10 6.85 19.01
CA SER A 152 -7.55 6.69 18.90
C SER A 152 -8.09 5.33 19.37
N LEU A 153 -7.21 4.34 19.60
CA LEU A 153 -7.61 3.02 20.07
C LEU A 153 -8.09 3.06 21.53
N ASP A 154 -8.82 2.02 21.94
CA ASP A 154 -9.27 1.87 23.32
C ASP A 154 -8.10 1.80 24.31
N SER A 155 -8.38 2.06 25.59
CA SER A 155 -7.36 2.13 26.64
C SER A 155 -6.51 0.86 26.74
N HIS A 156 -7.13 -0.32 26.64
CA HIS A 156 -6.40 -1.59 26.71
C HIS A 156 -5.44 -1.74 25.52
N SER A 157 -5.91 -1.44 24.30
CA SER A 157 -5.06 -1.45 23.12
C SER A 157 -3.85 -0.52 23.26
N ARG A 158 -4.06 0.70 23.76
CA ARG A 158 -2.97 1.67 23.99
C ARG A 158 -1.97 1.17 25.04
N THR A 159 -2.44 0.54 26.11
CA THR A 159 -1.55 -0.08 27.11
C THR A 159 -0.70 -1.17 26.48
N GLN A 160 -1.30 -2.09 25.71
CA GLN A 160 -0.54 -3.14 25.01
C GLN A 160 0.54 -2.58 24.07
N LEU A 161 0.27 -1.43 23.47
CA LEU A 161 1.17 -0.77 22.51
C LEU A 161 2.28 0.05 23.18
N THR A 162 2.02 0.66 24.35
CA THR A 162 3.00 1.53 25.04
C THR A 162 4.26 0.76 25.43
N ASP A 163 4.14 -0.55 25.68
CA ASP A 163 5.26 -1.40 26.08
C ASP A 163 6.16 -1.82 24.90
N VAL A 164 5.74 -1.55 23.65
CA VAL A 164 6.36 -2.09 22.43
C VAL A 164 6.60 -1.06 21.31
N ILE A 165 6.15 0.18 21.49
CA ILE A 165 6.41 1.32 20.59
C ILE A 165 7.61 2.11 21.09
#